data_AF-A0A369LNF1-F1
#
_entry.id   AF-A0A369LNF1-F1
#
_cell.length_a   1.000
_cell.length_b   1.000
_cell.length_c   1.000
_cell.angle_alpha   90.00
_cell.angle_beta   90.00
_cell.angle_gamma   90.00
#
_symmetry.space_group_name_H-M   'P 1'
#
loop_
_entity.id
_entity.type
_entity.pdbx_description
1 polymer ?
#
loop_
_entity_poly.entity_id
_entity_poly.type
_entity_poly.pdbx_seq_one_letter_code
_entity_poly.pdbx_strand_id
1 'polypeptide(L)'
;MIPQAIHREGEADEGFELGERLLYLRTPYFSGKDVEQLQTALGALGFACGGVSGTFGAYTEGALRKFQLNMGLVPDGIAGVKTYATLRHLHNAWQDKPQIEDRAYMGFARAADVLENHAVCLFGTEEYTRSVASNMSNLAMATNPRSKMVSAETLLVPPDANMLLAHIVRSGQPYETNVPRVVCDDPQVLGRRIANAVDAANEAAEAGRPRRIVLEIVGPGVDESVAAIERAAHHDAITLLDAFCNAF
;
A
#
# COMPACT_ATOMS: atom_id res chain seq x y z
N MET A 1 -46.61 10.11 34.64
CA MET A 1 -45.34 10.81 34.91
C MET A 1 -44.23 9.79 34.69
N ILE A 2 -43.67 9.75 33.48
CA ILE A 2 -42.61 8.81 33.09
C ILE A 2 -41.29 9.60 33.17
N PRO A 3 -40.29 9.20 33.97
CA PRO A 3 -39.03 9.92 34.02
C PRO A 3 -38.19 9.63 32.76
N GLN A 4 -37.68 10.69 32.14
CA GLN A 4 -36.70 10.64 31.07
C GLN A 4 -35.41 10.01 31.58
N ALA A 5 -34.98 8.90 30.97
CA ALA A 5 -33.65 8.34 31.16
C ALA A 5 -32.63 9.23 30.44
N ILE A 6 -31.79 9.86 31.25
CA ILE A 6 -30.74 10.79 30.86
C ILE A 6 -29.62 9.99 30.21
N HIS A 7 -29.18 10.44 29.03
CA HIS A 7 -27.96 10.01 28.36
C HIS A 7 -26.77 10.07 29.34
N ARG A 8 -26.09 8.95 29.57
CA ARG A 8 -24.75 8.92 30.17
C ARG A 8 -23.73 8.70 29.05
N GLU A 9 -23.16 9.80 28.59
CA GLU A 9 -21.97 9.83 27.74
C GLU A 9 -20.72 9.48 28.55
N GLY A 10 -19.80 8.74 27.90
CA GLY A 10 -18.34 8.80 28.06
C GLY A 10 -17.75 8.78 29.46
N GLU A 11 -17.48 7.59 29.99
CA GLU A 11 -16.41 7.42 30.98
C GLU A 11 -15.20 6.85 30.24
N ALA A 12 -14.14 7.65 30.21
CA ALA A 12 -13.00 7.52 29.33
C ALA A 12 -12.19 6.24 29.60
N ASP A 13 -11.93 5.51 28.53
CA ASP A 13 -11.20 4.24 28.47
C ASP A 13 -9.66 4.48 28.55
N GLU A 14 -9.24 5.45 29.37
CA GLU A 14 -7.90 6.07 29.41
C GLU A 14 -6.85 5.29 30.22
N GLY A 15 -7.22 4.18 30.87
CA GLY A 15 -6.38 3.50 31.85
C GLY A 15 -5.65 2.23 31.39
N PHE A 16 -5.90 1.73 30.19
CA PHE A 16 -5.36 0.44 29.75
C PHE A 16 -3.99 0.59 29.07
N GLU A 17 -3.07 -0.29 29.42
CA GLU A 17 -1.78 -0.48 28.73
C GLU A 17 -1.85 -1.61 27.69
N LEU A 18 -0.94 -1.58 26.72
CA LEU A 18 -0.87 -2.57 25.65
C LEU A 18 -0.75 -4.00 26.21
N GLY A 19 -1.77 -4.81 25.94
CA GLY A 19 -1.80 -6.22 26.33
C GLY A 19 -2.69 -6.53 27.53
N GLU A 20 -3.30 -5.53 28.17
CA GLU A 20 -4.21 -5.73 29.30
C GLU A 20 -5.62 -6.18 28.88
N ARG A 21 -5.99 -5.96 27.61
CA ARG A 21 -7.28 -6.39 27.05
C ARG A 21 -7.17 -6.86 25.61
N LEU A 22 -8.18 -7.61 25.18
CA LEU A 22 -8.36 -8.01 23.78
C LEU A 22 -8.87 -6.81 22.97
N LEU A 23 -8.09 -6.37 21.98
CA LEU A 23 -8.51 -5.34 21.05
C LEU A 23 -8.95 -5.97 19.72
N TYR A 24 -10.09 -5.54 19.20
CA TYR A 24 -10.65 -6.00 17.94
C TYR A 24 -11.66 -4.97 17.42
N LEU A 25 -12.00 -5.03 16.14
CA LEU A 25 -12.96 -4.12 15.55
C LEU A 25 -14.37 -4.38 16.13
N ARG A 26 -14.94 -3.38 16.82
CA ARG A 26 -16.30 -3.43 17.39
C ARG A 26 -16.97 -2.06 17.40
N THR A 27 -18.25 -1.99 17.73
CA THR A 27 -18.98 -0.71 17.94
C THR A 27 -19.56 -0.66 19.37
N PRO A 28 -19.34 0.42 20.15
CA PRO A 28 -18.43 1.53 19.86
C PRO A 28 -16.97 1.05 19.80
N TYR A 29 -16.16 1.74 18.99
CA TYR A 29 -14.74 1.41 18.84
C TYR A 29 -14.02 1.44 20.19
N PHE A 30 -12.99 0.61 20.34
CA PHE A 30 -12.07 0.80 21.45
C PHE A 30 -11.34 2.12 21.26
N SER A 31 -11.13 2.84 22.35
CA SER A 31 -10.28 4.00 22.38
C SER A 31 -9.35 3.95 23.59
N GLY A 32 -8.25 4.68 23.56
CA GLY A 32 -7.36 4.83 24.71
C GLY A 32 -5.90 4.53 24.41
N LYS A 33 -5.09 4.62 25.46
CA LYS A 33 -3.63 4.55 25.40
C LYS A 33 -3.11 3.22 24.86
N ASP A 34 -3.75 2.11 25.19
CA ASP A 34 -3.39 0.79 24.66
C ASP A 34 -3.58 0.68 23.14
N VAL A 35 -4.60 1.36 22.60
CA VAL A 35 -4.81 1.46 21.16
C VAL A 35 -3.75 2.33 20.52
N GLU A 36 -3.38 3.47 21.12
CA GLU A 36 -2.28 4.32 20.63
C GLU A 36 -0.94 3.56 20.61
N GLN A 37 -0.65 2.81 21.67
CA GLN A 37 0.54 1.98 21.76
C GLN A 37 0.53 0.88 20.70
N LEU A 38 -0.62 0.24 20.45
CA LEU A 38 -0.76 -0.74 19.38
C LEU A 38 -0.52 -0.10 18.01
N GLN A 39 -1.14 1.05 17.74
CA GLN A 39 -0.99 1.77 16.47
C GLN A 39 0.45 2.22 16.24
N THR A 40 1.13 2.68 17.29
CA THR A 40 2.55 3.05 17.26
C THR A 40 3.42 1.82 16.98
N ALA A 41 3.15 0.72 17.69
CA ALA A 41 3.84 -0.56 17.57
C ALA A 41 3.61 -1.25 16.20
N LEU A 42 2.50 -0.97 15.52
CA LEU A 42 2.26 -1.44 14.16
C LEU A 42 2.90 -0.48 13.14
N GLY A 43 2.80 0.83 13.38
CA GLY A 43 3.29 1.87 12.49
C GLY A 43 4.79 1.79 12.22
N ALA A 44 5.62 1.61 13.25
CA ALA A 44 7.08 1.51 13.04
C ALA A 44 7.52 0.20 12.32
N LEU A 45 6.59 -0.75 12.06
CA LEU A 45 6.79 -2.14 11.57
C LEU A 45 6.40 -2.18 10.11
N GLY A 46 6.03 -1.01 9.57
CA GLY A 46 5.49 -0.86 8.24
C GLY A 46 4.00 -1.20 8.17
N PHE A 47 3.30 -1.40 9.29
CA PHE A 47 1.86 -1.71 9.30
C PHE A 47 1.04 -0.45 9.59
N ALA A 48 0.68 0.27 8.53
CA ALA A 48 0.01 1.55 8.61
C ALA A 48 -1.44 1.48 9.12
N CYS A 49 -1.71 2.16 10.24
CA CYS A 49 -3.02 2.20 10.90
C CYS A 49 -3.91 3.40 10.50
N GLY A 50 -3.46 4.25 9.56
CA GLY A 50 -4.16 5.48 9.16
C GLY A 50 -3.94 6.69 10.11
N GLY A 51 -3.03 6.56 11.08
CA GLY A 51 -2.69 7.57 12.10
C GLY A 51 -2.76 6.99 13.52
N VAL A 52 -2.03 7.58 14.47
CA VAL A 52 -2.13 7.23 15.90
C VAL A 52 -3.24 8.10 16.51
N SER A 53 -4.49 7.68 16.28
CA SER A 53 -5.68 8.38 16.78
C SER A 53 -6.17 7.86 18.14
N GLY A 54 -5.56 6.78 18.63
CA GLY A 54 -5.99 6.08 19.82
C GLY A 54 -7.36 5.43 19.69
N THR A 55 -7.90 5.28 18.46
CA THR A 55 -9.19 4.64 18.19
C THR A 55 -9.03 3.42 17.30
N PHE A 56 -9.54 2.27 17.73
CA PHE A 56 -9.43 0.99 17.02
C PHE A 56 -10.51 0.91 15.94
N GLY A 57 -10.22 1.52 14.79
CA GLY A 57 -11.07 1.48 13.60
C GLY A 57 -10.64 0.42 12.58
N ALA A 58 -11.35 0.37 11.45
CA ALA A 58 -11.09 -0.59 10.36
C ALA A 58 -9.64 -0.53 9.83
N TYR A 59 -9.01 0.65 9.83
CA TYR A 59 -7.61 0.79 9.42
C TYR A 59 -6.64 0.13 10.40
N THR A 60 -6.89 0.25 11.71
CA THR A 60 -6.08 -0.43 12.75
C THR A 60 -6.25 -1.95 12.68
N GLU A 61 -7.48 -2.42 12.44
CA GLU A 61 -7.76 -3.84 12.22
C GLU A 61 -7.04 -4.39 10.97
N GLY A 62 -7.10 -3.66 9.85
CA GLY A 62 -6.41 -4.05 8.62
C GLY A 62 -4.89 -4.10 8.77
N ALA A 63 -4.29 -3.12 9.47
CA ALA A 63 -2.86 -3.12 9.79
C ALA A 63 -2.49 -4.32 10.67
N LEU A 64 -3.32 -4.62 11.67
CA LEU A 64 -3.12 -5.74 12.57
C LEU A 64 -3.19 -7.09 11.84
N ARG A 65 -4.14 -7.28 10.92
CA ARG A 65 -4.24 -8.50 10.10
C ARG A 65 -2.98 -8.71 9.25
N LYS A 66 -2.46 -7.64 8.64
CA LYS A 66 -1.20 -7.67 7.87
C LYS A 66 -0.01 -8.04 8.75
N PHE A 67 0.09 -7.45 9.94
CA PHE A 67 1.11 -7.80 10.93
C PHE A 67 1.04 -9.27 11.31
N GLN A 68 -0.15 -9.75 11.70
CA GLN A 68 -0.37 -11.13 12.08
C GLN A 68 0.06 -12.09 10.97
N LEU A 69 -0.37 -11.83 9.72
CA LEU A 69 0.02 -12.61 8.56
C LEU A 69 1.55 -12.67 8.40
N ASN A 70 2.22 -11.51 8.48
CA ASN A 70 3.66 -11.41 8.27
C ASN A 70 4.48 -12.08 9.39
N MET A 71 3.89 -12.21 10.58
CA MET A 71 4.50 -12.88 11.74
C MET A 71 4.11 -14.36 11.87
N GLY A 72 3.40 -14.92 10.88
CA GLY A 72 2.93 -16.31 10.92
C GLY A 72 1.84 -16.58 11.96
N LEU A 73 1.13 -15.54 12.39
CA LEU A 73 -0.05 -15.64 13.25
C LEU A 73 -1.31 -15.78 12.38
N VAL A 74 -2.42 -16.20 13.00
CA VAL A 74 -3.74 -16.18 12.34
C VAL A 74 -4.13 -14.70 12.13
N PRO A 75 -4.42 -14.26 10.89
CA PRO A 75 -4.75 -12.85 10.60
C PRO A 75 -6.22 -12.53 10.91
N ASP A 76 -6.65 -12.78 12.14
CA ASP A 76 -8.03 -12.63 12.61
C ASP A 76 -8.42 -11.17 12.96
N GLY A 77 -7.45 -10.26 13.02
CA GLY A 77 -7.68 -8.85 13.38
C GLY A 77 -7.91 -8.64 14.89
N ILE A 78 -7.55 -9.63 15.71
CA ILE A 78 -7.70 -9.60 17.16
C ILE A 78 -6.32 -9.49 17.82
N ALA A 79 -6.07 -8.39 18.53
CA ALA A 79 -4.86 -8.23 19.32
C ALA A 79 -5.04 -9.00 20.63
N GLY A 80 -4.58 -10.25 20.62
CA GLY A 80 -4.58 -11.13 21.79
C GLY A 80 -3.19 -11.51 22.25
N VAL A 81 -3.12 -12.45 23.19
CA VAL A 81 -1.89 -12.85 23.89
C VAL A 81 -0.74 -13.15 22.92
N LYS A 82 -1.00 -13.83 21.80
CA LYS A 82 0.01 -14.15 20.78
C LYS A 82 0.51 -12.88 20.07
N THR A 83 -0.39 -12.02 19.62
CA THR A 83 -0.06 -10.72 19.00
C THR A 83 0.81 -9.88 19.94
N TYR A 84 0.41 -9.74 21.21
CA TYR A 84 1.15 -8.95 22.19
C TYR A 84 2.51 -9.55 22.54
N ALA A 85 2.62 -10.89 22.64
CA ALA A 85 3.89 -11.56 22.83
C ALA A 85 4.84 -11.27 21.65
N THR A 86 4.36 -11.37 20.42
CA THR A 86 5.16 -11.03 19.23
C THR A 86 5.59 -9.57 19.22
N LEU A 87 4.69 -8.62 19.52
CA LEU A 87 5.04 -7.20 19.60
C LEU A 87 6.11 -6.94 20.69
N ARG A 88 6.01 -7.59 21.85
CA ARG A 88 7.03 -7.50 22.91
C ARG A 88 8.37 -8.12 22.52
N HIS A 89 8.36 -9.23 21.77
CA HIS A 89 9.60 -9.83 21.28
C HIS A 89 10.33 -8.92 20.29
N LEU A 90 9.57 -8.10 19.55
CA LEU A 90 10.08 -7.13 18.59
C LEU A 90 10.44 -5.78 19.22
N HIS A 91 10.17 -5.59 20.52
CA HIS A 91 10.36 -4.33 21.25
C HIS A 91 11.80 -3.80 21.21
N ASN A 92 12.80 -4.70 21.21
CA ASN A 92 14.22 -4.32 21.13
C ASN A 92 14.66 -3.84 19.74
N ALA A 93 13.92 -4.14 18.67
CA ALA A 93 14.27 -3.70 17.32
C ALA A 93 13.78 -2.26 17.01
N TRP A 94 13.18 -1.60 18.01
CA TRP A 94 12.22 -0.50 17.86
C TRP A 94 12.38 0.67 18.82
N GLN A 95 12.95 0.41 20.00
CA GLN A 95 13.15 1.42 21.04
C GLN A 95 14.17 2.51 20.66
N ASP A 96 15.15 2.18 19.80
CA ASP A 96 16.28 3.07 19.47
C ASP A 96 16.21 3.70 18.07
N LYS A 97 15.14 3.46 17.30
CA LYS A 97 14.95 4.16 16.03
C LYS A 97 14.23 5.47 16.29
N PRO A 98 14.78 6.64 15.87
CA PRO A 98 13.99 7.85 15.86
C PRO A 98 12.69 7.55 15.10
N GLN A 99 11.57 8.04 15.64
CA GLN A 99 10.33 8.16 14.87
C GLN A 99 10.76 8.68 13.50
N ILE A 100 10.48 7.95 12.42
CA ILE A 100 10.80 8.40 11.08
C ILE A 100 9.84 9.55 10.79
N GLU A 101 10.14 10.73 11.33
CA GLU A 101 9.62 12.01 10.91
C GLU A 101 10.45 12.45 9.70
N ASP A 102 10.32 11.73 8.58
CA ASP A 102 10.14 12.33 7.26
C ASP A 102 9.92 11.23 6.21
N ARG A 103 8.81 11.35 5.47
CA ARG A 103 8.48 10.69 4.17
C ARG A 103 8.45 9.15 4.18
N ALA A 104 7.31 8.46 4.20
CA ALA A 104 6.27 8.53 3.17
C ALA A 104 4.96 7.88 3.66
N TYR A 105 4.35 8.41 4.72
CA TYR A 105 2.93 8.12 4.99
C TYR A 105 2.09 8.92 4.00
N MET A 106 1.84 8.31 2.84
CA MET A 106 0.69 8.70 2.07
C MET A 106 -0.55 8.39 2.91
N GLY A 107 -1.25 9.42 3.39
CA GLY A 107 -2.61 9.21 3.91
C GLY A 107 -3.45 8.59 2.79
N PHE A 108 -4.32 7.62 3.09
CA PHE A 108 -5.19 6.99 2.09
C PHE A 108 -5.93 8.01 1.21
N ALA A 109 -6.21 9.21 1.75
CA ALA A 109 -6.76 10.34 1.00
C ALA A 109 -5.87 10.80 -0.17
N ARG A 110 -4.55 10.89 0.01
CA ARG A 110 -3.62 11.24 -1.07
C ARG A 110 -3.47 10.10 -2.07
N ALA A 111 -3.41 8.84 -1.62
CA ALA A 111 -3.37 7.70 -2.55
C ALA A 111 -4.64 7.65 -3.42
N ALA A 112 -5.80 7.84 -2.80
CA ALA A 112 -7.07 7.93 -3.50
C ALA A 112 -7.08 9.09 -4.50
N ASP A 113 -6.61 10.29 -4.12
CA ASP A 113 -6.51 11.46 -5.00
C ASP A 113 -5.58 11.20 -6.20
N VAL A 114 -4.40 10.62 -5.96
CA VAL A 114 -3.45 10.26 -7.03
C VAL A 114 -4.12 9.30 -8.01
N LEU A 115 -4.79 8.25 -7.52
CA LEU A 115 -5.47 7.27 -8.36
C LEU A 115 -6.68 7.84 -9.12
N GLU A 116 -7.38 8.83 -8.55
CA GLU A 116 -8.48 9.54 -9.21
C GLU A 116 -8.00 10.50 -10.31
N ASN A 117 -6.85 11.12 -10.12
CA ASN A 117 -6.37 12.20 -10.98
C ASN A 117 -5.36 11.75 -12.05
N HIS A 118 -4.76 10.56 -11.89
CA HIS A 118 -3.76 10.05 -12.82
C HIS A 118 -4.30 8.84 -13.59
N ALA A 119 -4.61 9.05 -14.87
CA ALA A 119 -5.06 7.98 -15.77
C ALA A 119 -3.86 7.20 -16.31
N VAL A 120 -3.77 5.92 -15.97
CA VAL A 120 -2.62 5.06 -16.29
C VAL A 120 -3.10 3.75 -16.88
N CYS A 121 -2.51 3.36 -18.00
CA CYS A 121 -2.68 2.03 -18.59
C CYS A 121 -1.43 1.19 -18.32
N LEU A 122 -1.57 0.16 -17.51
CA LEU A 122 -0.53 -0.80 -17.15
C LEU A 122 -0.56 -1.98 -18.13
N PHE A 123 0.60 -2.39 -18.63
CA PHE A 123 0.70 -3.59 -19.46
C PHE A 123 2.05 -4.26 -19.36
N GLY A 124 2.07 -5.57 -19.62
CA GLY A 124 3.27 -6.38 -19.73
C GLY A 124 3.21 -7.27 -20.97
N THR A 125 4.36 -7.65 -21.51
CA THR A 125 4.46 -8.57 -22.66
C THR A 125 4.63 -10.03 -22.25
N GLU A 126 5.01 -10.28 -21.00
CA GLU A 126 5.23 -11.62 -20.44
C GLU A 126 4.12 -11.98 -19.44
N GLU A 127 3.90 -13.26 -19.18
CA GLU A 127 2.87 -13.72 -18.23
C GLU A 127 3.07 -13.13 -16.83
N TYR A 128 4.32 -13.13 -16.34
CA TYR A 128 4.66 -12.53 -15.06
C TYR A 128 4.34 -11.02 -15.01
N THR A 129 4.79 -10.26 -16.02
CA THR A 129 4.60 -8.80 -16.01
C THR A 129 3.15 -8.39 -16.26
N ARG A 130 2.37 -9.21 -16.99
CA ARG A 130 0.91 -9.06 -17.08
C ARG A 130 0.23 -9.31 -15.73
N SER A 131 0.65 -10.33 -15.00
CA SER A 131 0.15 -10.60 -13.65
C SER A 131 0.43 -9.43 -12.70
N VAL A 132 1.64 -8.86 -12.73
CA VAL A 132 1.98 -7.64 -11.96
C VAL A 132 1.07 -6.46 -12.34
N ALA A 133 0.86 -6.20 -13.64
CA ALA A 133 -0.01 -5.12 -14.12
C ALA A 133 -1.46 -5.29 -13.65
N SER A 134 -2.01 -6.50 -13.79
CA SER A 134 -3.39 -6.82 -13.39
C SER A 134 -3.56 -6.78 -11.86
N ASN A 135 -2.59 -7.29 -11.09
CA ASN A 135 -2.60 -7.17 -9.63
C ASN A 135 -2.53 -5.70 -9.17
N MET A 136 -1.67 -4.89 -9.78
CA MET A 136 -1.52 -3.48 -9.45
C MET A 136 -2.81 -2.69 -9.73
N SER A 137 -3.46 -2.94 -10.87
CA SER A 137 -4.77 -2.34 -11.20
C SER A 137 -5.87 -2.78 -10.22
N ASN A 138 -5.92 -4.06 -9.84
CA ASN A 138 -6.88 -4.56 -8.86
C ASN A 138 -6.68 -3.92 -7.48
N LEU A 139 -5.43 -3.78 -7.02
CA LEU A 139 -5.09 -3.11 -5.76
C LEU A 139 -5.48 -1.62 -5.81
N ALA A 140 -5.24 -0.94 -6.93
CA ALA A 140 -5.65 0.45 -7.11
C ALA A 140 -7.18 0.62 -7.04
N MET A 141 -7.93 -0.25 -7.72
CA MET A 141 -9.39 -0.27 -7.67
C MET A 141 -9.94 -0.60 -6.28
N ALA A 142 -9.30 -1.53 -5.56
CA ALA A 142 -9.66 -1.87 -4.18
C ALA A 142 -9.36 -0.72 -3.19
N THR A 143 -8.31 0.07 -3.47
CA THR A 143 -7.95 1.27 -2.68
C THR A 143 -8.90 2.43 -2.96
N ASN A 144 -9.25 2.63 -4.23
CA ASN A 144 -10.21 3.64 -4.66
C ASN A 144 -11.04 3.13 -5.85
N PRO A 145 -12.37 2.97 -5.71
CA PRO A 145 -13.23 2.51 -6.82
C PRO A 145 -13.29 3.49 -7.99
N ARG A 146 -12.83 4.74 -7.82
CA ARG A 146 -12.70 5.75 -8.89
C ARG A 146 -11.31 5.80 -9.52
N SER A 147 -10.43 4.86 -9.17
CA SER A 147 -9.10 4.76 -9.76
C SER A 147 -9.17 4.74 -11.30
N LYS A 148 -8.33 5.55 -11.93
CA LYS A 148 -8.13 5.57 -13.39
C LYS A 148 -6.91 4.75 -13.81
N MET A 149 -6.38 3.93 -12.91
CA MET A 149 -5.29 2.98 -13.18
C MET A 149 -5.87 1.63 -13.61
N VAL A 150 -5.66 1.28 -14.88
CA VAL A 150 -6.26 0.12 -15.54
C VAL A 150 -5.21 -0.80 -16.15
N SER A 151 -5.45 -2.11 -16.09
CA SER A 151 -4.67 -3.08 -16.87
C SER A 151 -5.17 -3.12 -18.32
N ALA A 152 -4.26 -3.21 -19.28
CA ALA A 152 -4.59 -3.37 -20.69
C ALA A 152 -5.37 -4.66 -20.98
N GLU A 153 -5.28 -5.68 -20.12
CA GLU A 153 -6.08 -6.91 -20.25
C GLU A 153 -7.58 -6.67 -20.02
N THR A 154 -7.92 -5.63 -19.25
CA THR A 154 -9.32 -5.29 -18.92
C THR A 154 -9.90 -4.25 -19.89
N LEU A 155 -9.07 -3.64 -20.73
CA LEU A 155 -9.50 -2.61 -21.68
C LEU A 155 -10.26 -3.22 -22.86
N LEU A 156 -11.54 -2.88 -22.99
CA LEU A 156 -12.37 -3.22 -24.15
C LEU A 156 -12.13 -2.28 -25.35
N VAL A 157 -11.57 -1.10 -25.08
CA VAL A 157 -11.25 -0.05 -26.06
C VAL A 157 -9.79 0.38 -25.89
N PRO A 158 -9.11 0.84 -26.95
CA PRO A 158 -7.77 1.37 -26.84
C PRO A 158 -7.68 2.48 -25.77
N PRO A 159 -6.56 2.57 -25.03
CA PRO A 159 -6.37 3.60 -24.03
C PRO A 159 -6.43 5.00 -24.67
N ASP A 160 -6.97 5.96 -23.91
CA ASP A 160 -7.03 7.36 -24.34
C ASP A 160 -5.62 7.91 -24.61
N ALA A 161 -5.47 8.80 -25.60
CA ALA A 161 -4.22 9.46 -25.93
C ALA A 161 -3.60 10.23 -24.74
N ASN A 162 -4.43 10.65 -23.78
CA ASN A 162 -3.99 11.35 -22.57
C ASN A 162 -3.53 10.42 -21.44
N MET A 163 -3.77 9.11 -21.54
CA MET A 163 -3.31 8.15 -20.52
C MET A 163 -1.80 7.99 -20.55
N LEU A 164 -1.22 7.85 -19.36
CA LEU A 164 0.15 7.38 -19.22
C LEU A 164 0.21 5.87 -19.50
N LEU A 165 0.97 5.47 -20.49
CA LEU A 165 1.24 4.08 -20.84
C LEU A 165 2.45 3.58 -20.05
N ALA A 166 2.23 2.73 -19.05
CA ALA A 166 3.27 2.17 -18.21
C ALA A 166 3.54 0.71 -18.59
N HIS A 167 4.68 0.49 -19.25
CA HIS A 167 5.11 -0.82 -19.71
C HIS A 167 5.96 -1.51 -18.64
N ILE A 168 5.48 -2.62 -18.07
CA ILE A 168 6.19 -3.42 -17.10
C ILE A 168 7.02 -4.49 -17.82
N VAL A 169 8.34 -4.43 -17.67
CA VAL A 169 9.29 -5.32 -18.33
C VAL A 169 10.20 -6.01 -17.33
N ARG A 170 10.71 -7.18 -17.69
CA ARG A 170 11.76 -7.84 -16.91
C ARG A 170 13.13 -7.27 -17.23
N SER A 171 13.99 -7.27 -16.24
CA SER A 171 15.39 -6.86 -16.40
C SER A 171 16.09 -7.65 -17.50
N GLY A 172 16.77 -6.93 -18.40
CA GLY A 172 17.55 -7.52 -19.50
C GLY A 172 16.83 -7.72 -20.84
N GLN A 173 15.55 -7.35 -20.95
CA GLN A 173 14.85 -7.33 -22.25
C GLN A 173 15.24 -6.10 -23.10
N PRO A 174 15.42 -6.23 -24.43
CA PRO A 174 15.66 -5.09 -25.31
C PRO A 174 14.46 -4.14 -25.34
N TYR A 175 14.71 -2.83 -25.29
CA TYR A 175 13.67 -1.80 -25.17
C TYR A 175 13.84 -0.63 -26.15
N GLU A 176 12.78 0.16 -26.32
CA GLU A 176 12.77 1.36 -27.16
C GLU A 176 13.59 2.50 -26.53
N THR A 177 14.66 2.94 -27.20
CA THR A 177 15.64 3.92 -26.67
C THR A 177 15.07 5.30 -26.33
N ASN A 178 13.87 5.64 -26.81
CA ASN A 178 13.25 6.95 -26.65
C ASN A 178 12.17 7.04 -25.55
N VAL A 179 12.04 6.01 -24.71
CA VAL A 179 11.05 5.97 -23.63
C VAL A 179 11.76 6.05 -22.26
N PRO A 180 11.36 6.96 -21.35
CA PRO A 180 11.92 7.04 -20.02
C PRO A 180 11.81 5.70 -19.27
N ARG A 181 12.93 5.25 -18.69
CA ARG A 181 13.04 3.96 -17.98
C ARG A 181 13.27 4.16 -16.49
N VAL A 182 12.54 3.37 -15.71
CA VAL A 182 12.64 3.31 -14.26
C VAL A 182 13.07 1.90 -13.87
N VAL A 183 14.27 1.79 -13.32
CA VAL A 183 14.74 0.55 -12.69
C VAL A 183 14.13 0.46 -11.30
N CYS A 184 13.42 -0.62 -11.03
CA CYS A 184 12.68 -0.86 -9.78
C CYS A 184 13.49 -1.77 -8.84
N ASP A 185 14.68 -1.31 -8.44
CA ASP A 185 15.62 -2.02 -7.58
C ASP A 185 15.57 -1.55 -6.11
N ASP A 186 15.36 -0.25 -5.89
CA ASP A 186 15.30 0.36 -4.57
C ASP A 186 13.96 1.09 -4.36
N PRO A 187 13.06 0.55 -3.51
CA PRO A 187 11.77 1.16 -3.21
C PRO A 187 11.86 2.58 -2.63
N GLN A 188 12.96 2.95 -1.94
CA GLN A 188 13.07 4.26 -1.29
C GLN A 188 13.20 5.41 -2.30
N VAL A 189 13.82 5.15 -3.44
CA VAL A 189 14.03 6.16 -4.50
C VAL A 189 13.05 5.99 -5.66
N LEU A 190 12.29 4.90 -5.68
CA LEU A 190 11.44 4.50 -6.79
C LEU A 190 10.38 5.56 -7.13
N GLY A 191 9.69 6.11 -6.13
CA GLY A 191 8.68 7.15 -6.38
C GLY A 191 9.25 8.39 -7.08
N ARG A 192 10.43 8.86 -6.65
CA ARG A 192 11.12 9.99 -7.31
C ARG A 192 11.55 9.64 -8.73
N ARG A 193 11.99 8.41 -8.99
CA ARG A 193 12.34 7.97 -10.35
C ARG A 193 11.11 7.90 -11.25
N ILE A 194 9.98 7.44 -10.74
CA ILE A 194 8.70 7.44 -11.45
C ILE A 194 8.29 8.87 -11.79
N ALA A 195 8.32 9.80 -10.83
CA ALA A 195 7.99 11.21 -11.06
C ALA A 195 8.81 11.80 -12.23
N ASN A 196 10.13 11.69 -12.15
CA ASN A 196 11.03 12.18 -13.21
C ASN A 196 10.76 11.54 -14.58
N ALA A 197 10.44 10.23 -14.61
CA ALA A 197 10.13 9.54 -15.85
C ALA A 197 8.78 9.99 -16.45
N VAL A 198 7.79 10.29 -15.59
CA VAL A 198 6.50 10.82 -16.02
C VAL A 198 6.63 12.25 -16.54
N ASP A 199 7.44 13.10 -15.89
CA ASP A 199 7.72 14.45 -16.38
C ASP A 199 8.37 14.41 -17.77
N ALA A 200 9.38 13.56 -17.96
CA ALA A 200 9.99 13.35 -19.28
C ALA A 200 8.98 12.80 -20.31
N ALA A 201 8.04 11.96 -19.90
CA ALA A 201 6.98 11.46 -20.77
C ALA A 201 5.94 12.55 -21.12
N ASN A 202 5.70 13.51 -20.22
CA ASN A 202 4.85 14.67 -20.47
C ASN A 202 5.49 15.62 -21.49
N GLU A 203 6.77 15.92 -21.33
CA GLU A 203 7.53 16.72 -22.31
C GLU A 203 7.52 16.06 -23.71
N ALA A 204 7.68 14.73 -23.76
CA ALA A 204 7.57 14.00 -25.02
C ALA A 204 6.18 14.09 -25.65
N ALA A 205 5.12 14.21 -24.84
CA ALA A 205 3.75 14.34 -25.32
C ALA A 205 3.43 15.72 -25.90
N GLU A 206 4.06 16.78 -25.39
CA GLU A 206 4.01 18.10 -26.03
C GLU A 206 4.61 18.07 -27.45
N ALA A 207 5.57 17.18 -27.70
CA ALA A 207 6.13 16.92 -29.02
C ALA A 207 5.30 15.93 -29.88
N GLY A 208 4.07 15.59 -29.46
CA GLY A 208 3.14 14.74 -30.20
C GLY A 208 3.38 13.23 -30.07
N ARG A 209 4.16 12.79 -29.07
CA ARG A 209 4.41 11.37 -28.78
C ARG A 209 3.47 10.86 -27.68
N PRO A 210 3.16 9.56 -27.60
CA PRO A 210 2.37 9.04 -26.49
C PRO A 210 3.13 9.16 -25.16
N ARG A 211 2.43 9.50 -24.07
CA ARG A 211 2.98 9.53 -22.71
C ARG A 211 3.32 8.10 -22.29
N ARG A 212 4.59 7.69 -22.38
CA ARG A 212 4.99 6.31 -22.11
C ARG A 212 6.18 6.28 -21.15
N ILE A 213 6.16 5.32 -20.22
CA ILE A 213 7.30 4.98 -19.35
C ILE A 213 7.51 3.47 -19.35
N VAL A 214 8.73 3.04 -19.00
CA VAL A 214 9.09 1.64 -18.78
C VAL A 214 9.41 1.43 -17.31
N LEU A 215 8.71 0.50 -16.67
CA LEU A 215 8.97 0.03 -15.31
C LEU A 215 9.67 -1.32 -15.40
N GLU A 216 10.95 -1.35 -15.07
CA GLU A 216 11.75 -2.57 -15.14
C GLU A 216 11.84 -3.22 -13.76
N ILE A 217 11.37 -4.45 -13.68
CA ILE A 217 11.38 -5.28 -12.47
C ILE A 217 12.30 -6.48 -12.67
N VAL A 218 12.85 -6.99 -11.57
CA VAL A 218 13.73 -8.17 -11.60
C VAL A 218 12.91 -9.43 -11.91
N GLY A 219 11.79 -9.59 -11.21
CA GLY A 219 10.94 -10.78 -11.27
C GLY A 219 11.60 -12.05 -10.71
N PRO A 220 10.84 -13.15 -10.60
CA PRO A 220 11.27 -14.40 -9.97
C PRO A 220 12.29 -15.16 -10.82
N GLY A 221 13.09 -16.01 -10.17
CA GLY A 221 14.01 -16.92 -10.85
C GLY A 221 13.31 -17.94 -11.77
N VAL A 222 14.06 -18.54 -12.69
CA VAL A 222 13.54 -19.47 -13.72
C VAL A 222 12.98 -20.77 -13.11
N ASP A 223 13.41 -21.14 -11.91
CA ASP A 223 13.07 -22.41 -11.24
C ASP A 223 12.15 -22.24 -10.02
N GLU A 224 11.40 -21.12 -9.94
CA GLU A 224 10.48 -20.89 -8.83
C GLU A 224 9.12 -21.60 -9.03
N SER A 225 8.54 -22.08 -7.93
CA SER A 225 7.19 -22.65 -7.95
C SER A 225 6.14 -21.61 -8.38
N VAL A 226 5.05 -22.05 -9.00
CA VAL A 226 3.92 -21.18 -9.40
C VAL A 226 3.44 -20.28 -8.24
N ALA A 227 3.29 -20.85 -7.04
CA ALA A 227 2.88 -20.09 -5.86
C ALA A 227 3.92 -19.06 -5.36
N ALA A 228 5.20 -19.24 -5.69
CA ALA A 228 6.24 -18.24 -5.41
C ALA A 228 6.18 -17.10 -6.44
N ILE A 229 5.99 -17.45 -7.72
CA ILE A 229 5.81 -16.49 -8.83
C ILE A 229 4.59 -15.60 -8.58
N GLU A 230 3.45 -16.17 -8.16
CA GLU A 230 2.24 -15.40 -7.85
C GLU A 230 2.46 -14.44 -6.66
N ARG A 231 3.15 -14.90 -5.62
CA ARG A 231 3.50 -14.06 -4.46
C ARG A 231 4.46 -12.93 -4.84
N ALA A 232 5.46 -13.22 -5.69
CA ALA A 232 6.38 -12.22 -6.22
C ALA A 232 5.63 -11.17 -7.07
N ALA A 233 4.71 -11.61 -7.95
CA ALA A 233 3.92 -10.71 -8.78
C ALA A 233 3.04 -9.78 -7.93
N HIS A 234 2.44 -10.31 -6.87
CA HIS A 234 1.66 -9.52 -5.92
C HIS A 234 2.54 -8.54 -5.12
N HIS A 235 3.74 -8.97 -4.70
CA HIS A 235 4.69 -8.10 -4.00
C HIS A 235 5.20 -6.94 -4.88
N ASP A 236 5.56 -7.23 -6.13
CA ASP A 236 5.99 -6.21 -7.09
C ASP A 236 4.85 -5.23 -7.38
N ALA A 237 3.61 -5.73 -7.52
CA ALA A 237 2.44 -4.88 -7.73
C ALA A 237 2.20 -3.89 -6.57
N ILE A 238 2.34 -4.34 -5.31
CA ILE A 238 2.24 -3.45 -4.14
C ILE A 238 3.35 -2.39 -4.19
N THR A 239 4.59 -2.83 -4.40
CA THR A 239 5.75 -1.95 -4.40
C THR A 239 5.65 -0.87 -5.48
N LEU A 240 5.23 -1.25 -6.68
CA LEU A 240 5.01 -0.32 -7.79
C LEU A 240 3.84 0.64 -7.52
N LEU A 241 2.74 0.16 -6.93
CA LEU A 241 1.61 1.00 -6.57
C LEU A 241 2.00 2.04 -5.52
N ASP A 242 2.67 1.62 -4.45
CA ASP A 242 3.12 2.52 -3.39
C ASP A 242 4.10 3.57 -3.93
N ALA A 243 5.03 3.14 -4.80
CA ALA A 243 5.96 4.07 -5.42
C ALA A 243 5.29 5.03 -6.39
N PHE A 244 4.33 4.56 -7.19
CA PHE A 244 3.55 5.41 -8.09
C PHE A 244 2.76 6.45 -7.31
N CYS A 245 2.06 6.02 -6.27
CA CYS A 245 1.40 6.89 -5.32
C CYS A 245 2.38 7.93 -4.78
N ASN A 246 3.54 7.53 -4.26
CA ASN A 246 4.56 8.45 -3.71
C ASN A 246 5.19 9.40 -4.73
N ALA A 247 5.06 9.15 -6.03
CA ALA A 247 5.54 10.03 -7.08
C ALA A 247 4.73 11.33 -7.20
N PHE A 248 3.47 11.32 -6.74
CA PHE A 248 2.50 12.43 -6.87
C PHE A 248 1.98 12.86 -5.50
#